data_AF-A0A167JAT1-F1
#
_entry.id   AF-A0A167JAT1-F1
#
_cell.length_a   1.000
_cell.length_b   1.000
_cell.length_c   1.000
_cell.angle_alpha   90.00
_cell.angle_beta   90.00
_cell.angle_gamma   90.00
#
_symmetry.space_group_name_H-M   'P 1'
#
loop_
_entity.id
_entity.type
_entity.pdbx_description
1 polymer ?
#
loop_
_entity_poly.entity_id
_entity_poly.type
_entity_poly.pdbx_seq_one_letter_code
_entity_poly.pdbx_strand_id
1 'polypeptide(L)'
;MKTLVIIANIAIGAFFLGSNLAYAWDSQITGKVGRIEVHSPKSSAKNITLSIVGETRMCTLPTNNETAYIQKSSTPDTYQAMLSVLLTAKATGNNVRLYINHGTEGCQIHRIDLI
;
A
#
# COMPACT_ATOMS: atom_id res chain seq x y z
N MET A 1 34.71 -58.92 -0.12
CA MET A 1 34.87 -58.52 -1.53
C MET A 1 33.52 -57.97 -2.00
N LYS A 2 33.47 -56.68 -2.41
CA LYS A 2 32.34 -55.95 -3.05
C LYS A 2 31.18 -55.56 -2.10
N THR A 3 31.11 -54.36 -1.51
CA THR A 3 31.03 -52.97 -2.04
C THR A 3 29.60 -52.55 -2.42
N LEU A 4 29.11 -51.51 -1.72
CA LEU A 4 28.07 -50.52 -2.06
C LEU A 4 26.69 -51.01 -2.54
N VAL A 5 25.62 -50.65 -1.79
CA VAL A 5 24.52 -49.82 -2.32
C VAL A 5 23.99 -48.91 -1.19
N ILE A 6 24.49 -47.67 -1.20
CA ILE A 6 23.75 -46.40 -1.09
C ILE A 6 22.79 -46.23 0.10
N ILE A 7 23.29 -45.41 1.02
CA ILE A 7 22.59 -44.59 2.01
C ILE A 7 21.44 -43.82 1.34
N ALA A 8 20.20 -44.07 1.73
CA ALA A 8 19.07 -43.18 1.53
C ALA A 8 18.46 -42.91 2.92
N ASN A 9 19.02 -42.02 3.74
CA ASN A 9 18.82 -40.57 3.64
C ASN A 9 17.38 -40.19 3.24
N ILE A 10 16.38 -40.67 3.99
CA ILE A 10 15.13 -39.93 4.14
C ILE A 10 15.25 -39.15 5.45
N ALA A 11 16.06 -38.10 5.37
CA ALA A 11 15.89 -36.95 6.23
C ALA A 11 14.42 -36.51 6.04
N ILE A 12 13.62 -36.67 7.08
CA ILE A 12 12.32 -36.01 7.21
C ILE A 12 12.67 -34.53 7.40
N GLY A 13 13.05 -33.91 6.29
CA GLY A 13 13.37 -32.52 6.16
C GLY A 13 12.08 -31.75 6.37
N ALA A 14 11.94 -31.22 7.58
CA ALA A 14 11.51 -29.86 7.82
C ALA A 14 10.61 -29.29 6.70
N PHE A 15 9.34 -29.69 6.70
CA PHE A 15 8.30 -29.05 5.93
C PHE A 15 7.97 -27.71 6.59
N PHE A 16 8.95 -26.79 6.60
CA PHE A 16 8.68 -25.37 6.75
C PHE A 16 8.02 -24.92 5.45
N LEU A 17 6.71 -25.17 5.36
CA LEU A 17 5.85 -24.30 4.58
C LEU A 17 5.94 -22.92 5.23
N GLY A 18 6.96 -22.16 4.85
CA GLY A 18 6.97 -20.73 5.01
C GLY A 18 5.71 -20.23 4.34
N SER A 19 4.70 -19.92 5.15
CA SER A 19 3.56 -19.12 4.75
C SER A 19 4.14 -17.83 4.18
N ASN A 20 4.22 -17.77 2.85
CA ASN A 20 4.38 -16.52 2.13
C ASN A 20 3.23 -15.64 2.59
N LEU A 21 3.48 -14.77 3.56
CA LEU A 21 2.59 -13.69 3.93
C LEU A 21 2.57 -12.76 2.71
N ALA A 22 1.75 -13.13 1.72
CA ALA A 22 1.46 -12.25 0.61
C ALA A 22 0.79 -11.03 1.24
N TYR A 23 1.56 -9.93 1.35
CA TYR A 23 0.98 -8.66 1.72
C TYR A 23 -0.07 -8.34 0.65
N ALA A 24 -1.33 -8.24 1.06
CA ALA A 24 -2.44 -7.92 0.16
C ALA A 24 -2.32 -6.51 -0.46
N TRP A 25 -1.33 -5.74 0.01
CA TRP A 25 -1.04 -4.38 -0.37
C TRP A 25 0.45 -4.27 -0.69
N ASP A 26 0.79 -3.48 -1.70
CA ASP A 26 2.18 -3.17 -2.01
C ASP A 26 2.88 -2.46 -0.84
N SER A 27 2.17 -1.53 -0.19
CA SER A 27 2.68 -0.83 0.99
C SER A 27 1.58 -0.51 1.99
N GLN A 28 2.00 -0.38 3.26
CA GLN A 28 1.18 0.14 4.35
C GLN A 28 1.93 1.26 5.04
N ILE A 29 1.34 2.45 5.08
CA ILE A 29 2.00 3.64 5.61
C ILE A 29 1.15 4.22 6.72
N THR A 30 1.77 4.43 7.87
CA THR A 30 1.11 5.01 9.04
C THR A 30 1.75 6.35 9.38
N GLY A 31 0.95 7.40 9.52
CA GLY A 31 1.43 8.70 9.97
C GLY A 31 0.41 9.82 9.83
N LYS A 32 0.87 11.05 10.05
CA LYS A 32 0.02 12.25 9.93
C LYS A 32 -0.13 12.67 8.48
N VAL A 33 -1.33 13.09 8.10
CA VAL A 33 -1.59 13.63 6.77
C VAL A 33 -0.86 14.97 6.60
N GLY A 34 0.10 15.00 5.67
CA GLY A 34 0.91 16.18 5.37
C GLY A 34 0.17 17.13 4.43
N ARG A 35 0.27 16.90 3.13
CA ARG A 35 -0.42 17.69 2.09
C ARG A 35 -1.60 16.91 1.53
N ILE A 36 -2.68 17.61 1.20
CA ILE A 36 -3.80 17.10 0.40
C ILE A 36 -3.97 18.09 -0.76
N GLU A 37 -4.00 17.59 -1.99
CA GLU A 37 -4.28 18.39 -3.19
C GLU A 37 -5.47 17.78 -3.92
N VAL A 38 -6.33 18.66 -4.44
CA VAL A 38 -7.54 18.27 -5.19
C VAL A 38 -7.34 18.68 -6.63
N HIS A 39 -7.46 17.72 -7.54
CA HIS A 39 -7.24 17.95 -8.97
C HIS A 39 -8.55 17.84 -9.76
N SER A 40 -8.67 18.69 -10.77
CA SER A 40 -9.71 18.56 -11.80
C SER A 40 -9.36 17.39 -12.72
N PRO A 41 -10.32 16.53 -13.11
CA PRO A 41 -10.06 15.30 -13.87
C PRO A 41 -9.63 15.54 -15.33
N LYS A 42 -9.33 16.78 -15.74
CA LYS A 42 -9.04 17.11 -17.14
C LYS A 42 -7.71 16.52 -17.63
N SER A 43 -6.72 16.36 -16.76
CA SER A 43 -5.36 15.97 -17.13
C SER A 43 -4.82 14.75 -16.39
N SER A 44 -5.53 14.24 -15.37
CA SER A 44 -5.13 13.08 -14.58
C SER A 44 -6.34 12.46 -13.90
N ALA A 45 -6.31 11.15 -13.67
CA ALA A 45 -7.32 10.44 -12.89
C ALA A 45 -7.04 10.51 -11.37
N LYS A 46 -5.91 11.11 -10.95
CA LYS A 46 -5.60 11.42 -9.55
C LYS A 46 -6.48 12.54 -9.01
N ASN A 47 -7.72 12.24 -8.64
CA ASN A 47 -8.63 13.26 -8.13
C ASN A 47 -8.16 13.89 -6.81
N ILE A 48 -7.58 13.08 -5.92
CA ILE A 48 -6.94 13.55 -4.68
C ILE A 48 -5.52 12.99 -4.65
N THR A 49 -4.52 13.83 -4.39
CA THR A 49 -3.17 13.39 -4.02
C THR A 49 -2.86 13.79 -2.59
N LEU A 50 -2.10 12.97 -1.88
CA LEU A 50 -1.62 13.30 -0.55
C LEU A 50 -0.24 12.73 -0.23
N SER A 51 0.38 13.32 0.78
CA SER A 51 1.61 12.84 1.40
C SER A 51 1.41 12.60 2.90
N ILE A 52 2.25 11.75 3.48
CA ILE A 52 2.36 11.55 4.92
C ILE A 52 3.59 12.32 5.41
N VAL A 53 3.48 12.97 6.58
CA VAL A 53 4.58 13.76 7.15
C VAL A 53 5.79 12.87 7.41
N GLY A 54 6.95 13.27 6.88
CA GLY A 54 8.21 12.54 7.03
C GLY A 54 8.38 11.35 6.08
N GLU A 55 7.35 11.03 5.29
CA GLU A 55 7.42 9.96 4.30
C GLU A 55 7.88 10.52 2.95
N THR A 56 8.82 9.82 2.33
CA THR A 56 9.37 10.20 1.01
C THR A 56 8.93 9.26 -0.09
N ARG A 57 8.42 8.07 0.27
CA ARG A 57 7.98 7.06 -0.68
C ARG A 57 6.72 6.35 -0.21
N MET A 58 5.70 6.41 -1.05
CA MET A 58 4.36 5.90 -0.75
C MET A 58 4.14 4.45 -1.21
N CYS A 59 4.91 3.95 -2.18
CA CYS A 59 4.82 2.58 -2.70
C CYS A 59 6.13 2.17 -3.39
N THR A 60 6.25 0.91 -3.80
CA THR A 60 7.49 0.33 -4.35
C THR A 60 7.76 0.70 -5.81
N LEU A 61 6.92 1.51 -6.47
CA LEU A 61 7.20 2.01 -7.82
C LEU A 61 8.53 2.78 -7.88
N PRO A 62 9.29 2.70 -8.99
CA PRO A 62 10.57 3.39 -9.12
C PRO A 62 10.42 4.91 -9.31
N THR A 63 9.30 5.38 -9.84
CA THR A 63 8.96 6.79 -10.07
C THR A 63 7.51 7.07 -9.68
N ASN A 64 7.14 8.35 -9.57
CA ASN A 64 5.77 8.78 -9.23
C ASN A 64 5.24 8.17 -7.91
N ASN A 65 6.15 8.02 -6.94
CA ASN A 65 5.91 7.33 -5.69
C ASN A 65 5.93 8.25 -4.46
N GLU A 66 6.24 9.53 -4.60
CA GLU A 66 6.33 10.48 -3.48
C GLU A 66 4.98 10.83 -2.86
N THR A 67 3.89 10.62 -3.61
CA THR A 67 2.52 10.88 -3.19
C THR A 67 1.63 9.69 -3.51
N ALA A 68 0.58 9.52 -2.72
CA ALA A 68 -0.46 8.54 -2.97
C ALA A 68 -1.73 9.25 -3.41
N TYR A 69 -2.57 8.58 -4.20
CA TYR A 69 -3.77 9.17 -4.76
C TYR A 69 -5.04 8.33 -4.55
N ILE A 70 -6.18 9.01 -4.57
CA ILE A 70 -7.51 8.40 -4.66
C ILE A 70 -8.11 8.78 -6.01
N GLN A 71 -8.55 7.78 -6.74
CA GLN A 71 -9.23 7.93 -8.03
C GLN A 71 -10.73 7.68 -7.86
N LYS A 72 -11.54 8.70 -8.14
CA LYS A 72 -12.99 8.67 -7.95
C LYS A 72 -13.66 7.57 -8.77
N SER A 73 -13.24 7.36 -10.02
CA SER A 73 -13.83 6.32 -10.89
C SER A 73 -13.60 4.90 -10.39
N SER A 74 -12.52 4.65 -9.63
CA SER A 74 -12.22 3.34 -9.04
C SER A 74 -12.92 3.07 -7.71
N THR A 75 -13.39 4.14 -7.04
CA THR A 75 -13.97 4.11 -5.69
C THR A 75 -15.19 5.04 -5.57
N PRO A 76 -16.16 5.02 -6.50
CA PRO A 76 -17.19 6.06 -6.58
C PRO A 76 -18.03 6.20 -5.30
N ASP A 77 -18.35 5.07 -4.68
CA ASP A 77 -19.21 5.00 -3.49
C ASP A 77 -18.50 5.42 -2.21
N THR A 78 -17.18 5.21 -2.13
CA THR A 78 -16.37 5.47 -0.94
C THR A 78 -15.52 6.71 -1.06
N TYR A 79 -15.41 7.32 -2.24
CA TYR A 79 -14.52 8.46 -2.51
C TYR A 79 -14.73 9.62 -1.52
N GLN A 80 -15.98 10.02 -1.29
CA GLN A 80 -16.29 11.11 -0.36
C GLN A 80 -15.96 10.73 1.08
N ALA A 81 -16.27 9.49 1.49
CA ALA A 81 -15.96 9.01 2.83
C ALA A 81 -14.44 8.96 3.07
N MET A 82 -13.66 8.47 2.10
CA MET A 82 -12.20 8.45 2.18
C MET A 82 -11.62 9.87 2.29
N LEU A 83 -12.13 10.82 1.49
CA LEU A 83 -11.73 12.22 1.56
C LEU A 83 -12.08 12.84 2.93
N SER A 84 -13.29 12.59 3.44
CA SER A 84 -13.70 13.06 4.77
C SER A 84 -12.78 12.54 5.87
N VAL A 85 -12.43 11.25 5.84
CA VAL A 85 -11.49 10.66 6.83
C VAL A 85 -10.14 11.36 6.80
N LEU A 86 -9.59 11.61 5.60
CA LEU A 86 -8.30 12.31 5.45
C LEU A 86 -8.35 13.75 5.93
N LEU A 87 -9.43 14.47 5.63
CA LEU A 87 -9.65 15.84 6.10
C LEU A 87 -9.78 15.89 7.62
N THR A 88 -10.55 14.97 8.21
CA THR A 88 -10.69 14.84 9.67
C THR A 88 -9.35 14.51 10.33
N ALA A 89 -8.57 13.56 9.78
CA ALA A 89 -7.25 13.23 10.30
C ALA A 89 -6.31 14.44 10.27
N LYS A 90 -6.29 15.18 9.16
CA LYS A 90 -5.47 16.38 9.02
C LYS A 90 -5.88 17.48 10.01
N ALA A 91 -7.18 17.70 10.19
CA ALA A 91 -7.70 18.72 11.09
C ALA A 91 -7.46 18.39 12.58
N THR A 92 -7.59 17.12 12.95
CA THR A 92 -7.40 16.64 14.34
C THR A 92 -5.95 16.35 14.68
N GLY A 93 -5.09 16.19 13.68
CA GLY A 93 -3.71 15.76 13.86
C GLY A 93 -3.57 14.27 14.21
N ASN A 94 -4.62 13.47 14.02
CA ASN A 94 -4.61 12.03 14.21
C ASN A 94 -3.80 11.33 13.11
N ASN A 95 -3.38 10.10 13.39
CA ASN A 95 -2.68 9.29 12.40
C ASN A 95 -3.69 8.62 11.48
N VAL A 96 -3.24 8.34 10.25
CA VAL A 96 -3.95 7.45 9.33
C VAL A 96 -3.04 6.29 9.00
N ARG A 97 -3.65 5.14 8.72
CA ARG A 97 -3.00 4.03 8.03
C ARG A 97 -3.56 3.93 6.62
N LEU A 98 -2.67 4.06 5.64
CA LEU A 98 -2.98 3.95 4.22
C LEU A 98 -2.58 2.56 3.74
N TYR A 99 -3.46 1.93 2.98
CA TYR A 99 -3.17 0.68 2.28
C TYR A 99 -3.15 0.95 0.78
N ILE A 100 -2.00 0.69 0.19
CA ILE A 100 -1.63 1.24 -1.11
C ILE A 100 -1.21 0.10 -2.03
N ASN A 101 -1.64 0.19 -3.29
CA ASN A 101 -1.18 -0.63 -4.40
C ASN A 101 -0.63 0.24 -5.53
N HIS A 102 -0.04 -0.39 -6.53
CA HIS A 102 0.29 0.28 -7.77
C HIS A 102 -1.01 0.58 -8.53
N GLY A 103 -1.20 1.83 -8.90
CA GLY A 103 -2.23 2.26 -9.83
C GLY A 103 -1.61 2.72 -11.14
N THR A 104 -2.46 3.10 -12.10
CA THR A 104 -2.04 3.48 -13.46
C THR A 104 -1.17 4.73 -13.52
N GLU A 105 -1.26 5.60 -12.51
CA GLU A 105 -0.52 6.87 -12.48
C GLU A 105 0.42 7.01 -11.27
N GLY A 106 0.62 5.96 -10.47
CA GLY A 106 1.46 6.00 -9.27
C GLY A 106 0.91 5.16 -8.12
N CYS A 107 1.13 5.60 -6.89
CA CYS A 107 0.65 4.88 -5.70
C CYS A 107 -0.84 5.14 -5.44
N GLN A 108 -1.69 4.12 -5.57
CA GLN A 108 -3.13 4.23 -5.39
C GLN A 108 -3.56 3.74 -4.01
N ILE A 109 -4.35 4.55 -3.31
CA ILE A 109 -4.92 4.21 -2.01
C ILE A 109 -6.22 3.44 -2.23
N HIS A 110 -6.31 2.26 -1.63
CA HIS A 110 -7.51 1.42 -1.68
C HIS A 110 -8.27 1.37 -0.35
N ARG A 111 -7.59 1.63 0.76
CA ARG A 111 -8.19 1.65 2.09
C ARG A 111 -7.47 2.66 3.00
N ILE A 112 -8.23 3.23 3.93
CA ILE A 112 -7.76 4.19 4.92
C ILE A 112 -8.37 3.80 6.27
N ASP A 113 -7.53 3.68 7.29
CA ASP A 113 -7.97 3.60 8.69
C ASP A 113 -7.57 4.89 9.41
N LEU A 114 -8.48 5.47 10.19
CA LEU A 114 -8.17 6.56 11.14
C LEU A 114 -7.79 5.96 12.49
N ILE A 115 -6.61 6.31 13.03
CA ILE A 115 -6.07 5.71 14.26
C ILE A 115 -5.51 6.73 15.25
#